data_AF-A0A5E4I7X5-F1
#
_entry.id   AF-A0A5E4I7X5-F1
#
_cell.length_a   1.000
_cell.length_b   1.000
_cell.length_c   1.000
_cell.angle_alpha   90.00
_cell.angle_beta   90.00
_cell.angle_gamma   90.00
#
_symmetry.space_group_name_H-M   'P 1'
#
loop_
_entity.id
_entity.type
_entity.pdbx_description
1 polymer ?
#
loop_
_entity_poly.entity_id
_entity_poly.type
_entity_poly.pdbx_seq_one_letter_code
_entity_poly.pdbx_strand_id
1 'polypeptide(L)'
;MENKSGNSKKTGRTGKFLAMLFIIALAIAAVFAMESSPTLPTGNLVGNQTVSVDENMLFVYEISRYPTQVEISNATGKNISLGFSLEPWNLNFGIVPTGGNLGKRFVSLQNVAERPAKIQLNAYGNISPMIVFSDNNFLLSREGIKPVEIVLATQKDTQLGNYSGEIDVIVKKPKYDFVQRLL
;
A
#
# COMPACT_ATOMS: atom_id res chain seq x y z
N MET A 1 47.93 45.32 45.49
CA MET A 1 47.94 44.61 44.20
C MET A 1 46.62 43.86 44.09
N GLU A 2 45.66 44.44 43.38
CA GLU A 2 44.28 43.95 43.30
C GLU A 2 44.05 43.45 41.88
N ASN A 3 44.07 42.13 41.70
CA ASN A 3 43.97 41.49 40.39
C ASN A 3 42.49 41.24 40.08
N LYS A 4 41.85 42.16 39.34
CA LYS A 4 40.45 42.02 38.92
C LYS A 4 40.35 40.95 37.83
N SER A 5 39.89 39.78 38.24
CA SER A 5 39.52 38.65 37.39
C SER A 5 38.38 39.03 36.44
N GLY A 6 38.73 39.37 35.21
CA GLY A 6 37.80 39.59 34.10
C GLY A 6 37.28 38.27 33.55
N ASN A 7 36.33 37.64 34.24
CA ASN A 7 35.69 36.43 33.74
C ASN A 7 34.67 36.79 32.65
N SER A 8 35.14 36.73 31.41
CA SER A 8 34.43 37.12 30.19
C SER A 8 33.21 36.22 29.93
N LYS A 9 32.02 36.85 29.96
CA LYS A 9 30.72 36.31 29.49
C LYS A 9 30.78 35.82 28.03
N LYS A 10 31.26 34.60 27.79
CA LYS A 10 31.23 33.92 26.46
C LYS A 10 30.13 32.86 26.32
N THR A 11 29.20 32.78 27.28
CA THR A 11 28.17 31.73 27.35
C THR A 11 26.89 31.98 26.52
N GLY A 12 26.77 33.13 25.82
CA GLY A 12 25.51 33.51 25.18
C GLY A 12 25.27 33.04 23.74
N ARG A 13 26.30 32.69 22.98
CA ARG A 13 26.18 32.48 21.51
C ARG A 13 25.96 31.01 21.12
N THR A 14 26.58 30.08 21.86
CA THR A 14 26.46 28.64 21.60
C THR A 14 25.07 28.10 21.96
N GLY A 15 24.48 28.57 23.06
CA GLY A 15 23.13 28.16 23.48
C GLY A 15 22.04 28.52 22.46
N LYS A 16 22.11 29.70 21.84
CA LYS A 16 21.14 30.12 20.81
C LYS A 16 21.21 29.27 19.55
N PHE A 17 22.42 28.87 19.15
CA PHE A 17 22.61 28.02 17.96
C PHE A 17 22.06 26.60 18.18
N LEU A 18 22.32 26.00 19.34
CA LEU A 18 21.76 24.68 19.70
C LEU A 18 20.23 24.70 19.79
N ALA A 19 19.65 25.74 20.38
CA ALA A 19 18.19 25.90 20.43
C ALA A 19 17.58 26.01 19.04
N MET A 20 18.22 26.76 18.12
CA MET A 20 17.76 26.87 16.74
C MET A 20 17.81 25.53 15.99
N LEU A 21 18.89 24.76 16.13
CA LEU A 21 18.99 23.42 15.52
C LEU A 21 17.93 22.46 16.06
N PHE A 22 17.66 22.51 17.37
CA PHE A 22 16.62 21.69 17.97
C PHE A 22 15.23 22.03 17.42
N ILE A 23 14.90 23.31 17.28
CA ILE A 23 13.62 23.75 16.69
C ILE A 23 13.50 23.27 15.24
N ILE A 24 14.57 23.36 14.45
CA ILE A 24 14.59 22.86 13.06
C ILE A 24 14.35 21.34 13.05
N ALA A 25 15.05 20.57 13.89
CA ALA A 25 14.86 19.14 13.98
C ALA A 25 13.44 18.75 14.39
N LEU A 26 12.83 19.49 15.32
CA LEU A 26 11.48 19.25 15.80
C LEU A 26 10.44 19.60 14.74
N ALA A 27 10.66 20.68 13.97
CA ALA A 27 9.82 21.03 12.82
C ALA A 27 9.90 19.96 11.72
N ILE A 28 11.10 19.45 11.43
CA ILE A 28 11.30 18.34 10.48
C ILE A 28 10.57 17.09 10.96
N ALA A 29 10.72 16.72 12.24
CA ALA A 29 10.03 15.58 12.83
C ALA A 29 8.51 15.76 12.81
N ALA A 30 8.01 16.97 13.04
CA ALA A 30 6.58 17.27 12.97
C ALA A 30 6.05 17.13 11.54
N VAL A 31 6.79 17.59 10.52
CA VAL A 31 6.43 17.39 9.10
C VAL A 31 6.36 15.90 8.76
N PHE A 32 7.31 15.09 9.26
CA PHE A 32 7.27 13.64 9.09
C PHE A 32 6.13 12.97 9.87
N ALA A 33 5.80 13.45 11.07
CA ALA A 33 4.69 12.91 11.86
C ALA A 33 3.32 13.30 11.29
N MET A 34 3.23 14.44 10.61
CA MET A 34 2.04 14.90 9.90
C MET A 34 1.88 14.26 8.52
N GLU A 35 2.77 13.35 8.13
CA GLU A 35 2.63 12.55 6.92
C GLU A 35 1.46 11.58 7.07
N SER A 36 0.27 12.07 6.79
CA SER A 36 -0.92 11.23 6.68
C SER A 36 -0.72 10.28 5.50
N SER A 37 -0.91 8.98 5.74
CA SER A 37 -1.20 8.04 4.67
C SER A 37 -2.29 8.63 3.76
N PRO A 38 -2.25 8.39 2.44
CA PRO A 38 -3.30 8.86 1.54
C PRO A 38 -4.63 8.43 2.14
N THR A 39 -5.60 9.34 2.16
CA THR A 39 -6.93 9.00 2.67
C THR A 39 -7.45 7.86 1.83
N LEU A 40 -7.52 6.67 2.44
CA LEU A 40 -8.12 5.54 1.77
C LEU A 40 -9.55 5.96 1.41
N PRO A 41 -10.02 5.67 0.19
CA PRO A 41 -11.37 5.98 -0.21
C PRO A 41 -12.38 5.40 0.77
N THR A 42 -13.00 6.27 1.57
CA THR A 42 -14.16 5.91 2.37
C THR A 42 -15.38 6.03 1.46
N GLY A 43 -15.63 5.01 0.63
CA GLY A 43 -16.69 5.03 -0.36
C GLY A 43 -17.31 3.64 -0.61
N ASN A 44 -18.32 3.61 -1.47
CA ASN A 44 -18.86 2.36 -1.98
C ASN A 44 -17.80 1.60 -2.79
N LEU A 45 -17.85 0.27 -2.77
CA LEU A 45 -17.01 -0.59 -3.60
C LEU A 45 -17.10 -0.18 -5.07
N VAL A 46 -15.98 -0.21 -5.78
CA VAL A 46 -15.94 0.12 -7.20
C VAL A 46 -16.58 -0.99 -8.04
N GLY A 47 -17.40 -0.62 -9.01
CA GLY A 47 -17.97 -1.57 -9.97
C GLY A 47 -17.05 -1.88 -11.16
N ASN A 48 -16.07 -1.01 -11.41
CA ASN A 48 -15.11 -1.09 -12.53
C ASN A 48 -13.72 -0.70 -12.03
N GLN A 49 -12.68 -1.03 -12.80
CA GLN A 49 -11.33 -0.55 -12.49
C GLN A 49 -11.30 0.98 -12.47
N THR A 50 -10.70 1.55 -11.42
CA THR A 50 -10.48 2.99 -11.31
C THR A 50 -9.03 3.28 -10.96
N VAL A 51 -8.54 4.44 -11.38
CA VAL A 51 -7.21 4.94 -11.02
C VAL A 51 -7.38 6.35 -10.49
N SER A 52 -6.88 6.59 -9.28
CA SER A 52 -6.83 7.93 -8.68
C SER A 52 -5.40 8.29 -8.31
N VAL A 53 -5.06 9.56 -8.46
CA VAL A 53 -3.77 10.11 -8.04
C VAL A 53 -4.01 11.07 -6.89
N ASP A 54 -3.27 10.87 -5.81
CA ASP A 54 -3.21 11.76 -4.65
C ASP A 54 -1.76 12.17 -4.42
N GLU A 55 -1.53 13.27 -3.72
CA GLU A 55 -0.19 13.75 -3.47
C GLU A 55 -0.06 14.55 -2.18
N ASN A 56 1.11 14.40 -1.56
CA ASN A 56 1.52 15.28 -0.47
C ASN A 56 2.82 16.01 -0.87
N MET A 57 3.47 16.67 0.09
CA MET A 57 4.70 17.42 -0.17
C MET A 57 5.86 16.52 -0.62
N LEU A 58 5.92 15.26 -0.17
CA LEU A 58 7.07 14.38 -0.33
C LEU A 58 6.84 13.23 -1.34
N PHE A 59 5.58 12.85 -1.55
CA PHE A 59 5.19 11.69 -2.34
C PHE A 59 4.00 11.96 -3.25
N VAL A 60 3.95 11.20 -4.34
CA VAL A 60 2.78 10.98 -5.18
C VAL A 60 2.28 9.57 -4.92
N TYR A 61 0.98 9.43 -4.75
CA TYR A 61 0.29 8.17 -4.56
C TYR A 61 -0.58 7.90 -5.78
N GLU A 62 -0.37 6.77 -6.42
CA GLU A 62 -1.25 6.27 -7.47
C GLU A 62 -1.99 5.06 -6.93
N ILE A 63 -3.32 5.12 -6.91
CA ILE A 63 -4.17 4.09 -6.32
C ILE A 63 -5.01 3.50 -7.46
N SER A 64 -4.67 2.29 -7.87
CA SER A 64 -5.46 1.50 -8.83
C SER A 64 -6.37 0.56 -8.06
N ARG A 65 -7.68 0.63 -8.29
CA ARG A 65 -8.68 -0.21 -7.62
C ARG A 65 -9.29 -1.19 -8.59
N TYR A 66 -9.31 -2.45 -8.20
CA TYR A 66 -9.80 -3.55 -9.03
C TYR A 66 -11.01 -4.20 -8.36
N PRO A 67 -12.18 -4.22 -9.02
CA PRO A 67 -13.32 -4.98 -8.51
C PRO A 67 -12.95 -6.46 -8.45
N THR A 68 -13.30 -7.10 -7.34
CA THR A 68 -12.93 -8.49 -7.05
C THR A 68 -14.17 -9.25 -6.59
N GLN A 69 -14.40 -10.43 -7.16
CA GLN A 69 -15.57 -11.25 -6.83
C GLN A 69 -15.27 -12.74 -6.90
N VAL A 70 -16.01 -13.51 -6.11
CA VAL A 70 -16.00 -14.97 -6.14
C VAL A 70 -17.36 -15.52 -5.74
N GLU A 71 -17.74 -16.65 -6.31
CA GLU A 71 -18.82 -17.50 -5.82
C GLU A 71 -18.23 -18.71 -5.11
N ILE A 72 -18.57 -18.90 -3.84
CA ILE A 72 -18.22 -20.10 -3.08
C ILE A 72 -19.37 -21.09 -3.17
N SER A 73 -19.10 -22.25 -3.76
CA SER A 73 -20.10 -23.31 -3.97
C SER A 73 -19.65 -24.65 -3.40
N ASN A 74 -20.59 -25.59 -3.28
CA ASN A 74 -20.28 -26.96 -2.90
C ASN A 74 -19.95 -27.79 -4.16
N ALA A 75 -18.73 -28.30 -4.25
CA ALA A 75 -18.24 -29.11 -5.37
C ALA A 75 -18.80 -30.55 -5.41
N THR A 76 -19.59 -30.99 -4.44
CA THR A 76 -20.11 -32.36 -4.45
C THR A 76 -21.21 -32.53 -5.51
N GLY A 77 -20.85 -33.14 -6.65
CA GLY A 77 -21.81 -33.82 -7.53
C GLY A 77 -22.38 -33.03 -8.73
N LYS A 78 -21.85 -31.84 -9.06
CA LYS A 78 -22.22 -31.13 -10.30
C LYS A 78 -21.00 -30.90 -11.18
N ASN A 79 -21.23 -30.87 -12.50
CA ASN A 79 -20.26 -30.35 -13.46
C ASN A 79 -19.90 -28.91 -13.05
N ILE A 80 -18.74 -28.73 -12.41
CA ILE A 80 -18.25 -27.41 -12.02
C ILE A 80 -17.83 -26.71 -13.31
N SER A 81 -18.61 -25.71 -13.71
CA SER A 81 -18.21 -24.82 -14.80
C SER A 81 -17.15 -23.86 -14.25
N LEU A 82 -15.89 -24.13 -14.55
CA LEU A 82 -14.78 -23.25 -14.21
C LEU A 82 -14.79 -22.06 -15.18
N GLY A 83 -15.34 -20.94 -14.73
CA GLY A 83 -15.26 -19.68 -15.45
C GLY A 83 -13.84 -19.12 -15.44
N PHE A 84 -13.25 -18.92 -16.61
CA PHE A 84 -12.00 -18.19 -16.77
C PHE A 84 -12.30 -16.77 -17.26
N SER A 85 -11.73 -15.77 -16.59
CA SER A 85 -11.68 -14.41 -17.10
C SER A 85 -10.39 -14.25 -17.91
N LEU A 86 -10.49 -13.72 -19.13
CA LEU A 86 -9.33 -13.37 -19.96
C LEU A 86 -8.88 -11.92 -19.72
N GLU A 87 -9.67 -11.14 -18.98
CA GLU A 87 -9.37 -9.74 -18.71
C GLU A 87 -8.36 -9.63 -17.56
N PRO A 88 -7.15 -9.07 -17.81
CA PRO A 88 -6.11 -8.99 -16.79
C PRO A 88 -6.44 -8.01 -15.66
N TRP A 89 -7.37 -7.08 -15.88
CA TRP A 89 -7.86 -6.12 -14.88
C TRP A 89 -9.06 -6.65 -14.07
N ASN A 90 -9.63 -7.78 -14.43
CA ASN A 90 -10.80 -8.33 -13.75
C ASN A 90 -10.36 -9.43 -12.77
N LEU A 91 -10.25 -9.08 -11.48
CA LEU A 91 -9.89 -10.01 -10.40
C LEU A 91 -11.09 -10.87 -9.96
N ASN A 92 -11.79 -11.44 -10.94
CA ASN A 92 -12.86 -12.39 -10.72
C ASN A 92 -12.28 -13.80 -10.62
N PHE A 93 -12.47 -14.46 -9.48
CA PHE A 93 -12.01 -15.81 -9.19
C PHE A 93 -12.98 -16.90 -9.70
N GLY A 94 -14.14 -16.50 -10.22
CA GLY A 94 -15.18 -17.41 -10.70
C GLY A 94 -15.82 -18.18 -9.55
N ILE A 95 -16.01 -19.48 -9.76
CA ILE A 95 -16.55 -20.39 -8.75
C ILE A 95 -15.40 -21.12 -8.08
N VAL A 96 -15.26 -20.96 -6.77
CA VAL A 96 -14.26 -21.67 -5.96
C VAL A 96 -14.97 -22.58 -4.96
N PRO A 97 -14.68 -23.89 -4.95
CA PRO A 97 -15.31 -24.78 -3.99
C PRO A 97 -14.94 -24.44 -2.54
N THR A 98 -15.88 -24.63 -1.61
CA THR A 98 -15.57 -24.61 -0.17
C THR A 98 -14.65 -25.78 0.23
N GLY A 99 -14.11 -25.77 1.45
CA GLY A 99 -13.39 -26.93 2.00
C GLY A 99 -11.87 -26.86 1.95
N GLY A 100 -11.27 -25.67 1.82
CA GLY A 100 -9.80 -25.53 1.78
C GLY A 100 -9.21 -25.39 0.38
N ASN A 101 -10.00 -24.94 -0.60
CA ASN A 101 -9.54 -24.77 -1.98
C ASN A 101 -8.95 -23.38 -2.21
N LEU A 102 -8.12 -23.27 -3.25
CA LEU A 102 -7.42 -22.04 -3.60
C LEU A 102 -7.79 -21.58 -5.01
N GLY A 103 -8.13 -20.31 -5.16
CA GLY A 103 -8.13 -19.59 -6.43
C GLY A 103 -6.88 -18.74 -6.55
N LYS A 104 -6.27 -18.68 -7.73
CA LYS A 104 -5.04 -17.90 -7.96
C LYS A 104 -5.21 -16.94 -9.15
N ARG A 105 -4.75 -15.72 -8.96
CA ARG A 105 -4.60 -14.70 -10.01
C ARG A 105 -3.22 -14.06 -9.87
N PHE A 106 -2.70 -13.54 -10.98
CA PHE A 106 -1.41 -12.87 -11.00
C PHE A 106 -1.60 -11.46 -11.55
N VAL A 107 -1.02 -10.48 -10.87
CA VAL A 107 -0.93 -9.11 -11.35
C VAL A 107 0.53 -8.80 -11.60
N SER A 108 0.87 -8.40 -12.83
CA SER A 108 2.22 -7.96 -13.16
C SER A 108 2.33 -6.47 -12.89
N LEU A 109 3.16 -6.12 -11.91
CA LEU A 109 3.42 -4.73 -11.54
C LEU A 109 4.71 -4.26 -12.21
N GLN A 110 4.60 -3.20 -13.01
CA GLN A 110 5.73 -2.58 -13.70
C GLN A 110 5.90 -1.15 -13.20
N ASN A 111 7.09 -0.85 -12.68
CA ASN A 111 7.46 0.52 -12.36
C ASN A 111 8.04 1.20 -13.59
N VAL A 112 7.23 1.97 -14.31
CA VAL A 112 7.68 2.75 -15.48
C VAL A 112 8.37 4.08 -15.10
N ALA A 113 8.49 4.40 -13.81
CA ALA A 113 9.15 5.62 -13.35
C ALA A 113 10.67 5.45 -13.23
N GLU A 114 11.38 6.57 -13.31
CA GLU A 114 12.85 6.61 -13.16
C GLU A 114 13.34 6.42 -11.72
N ARG A 115 12.42 6.26 -10.76
CA ARG A 115 12.70 6.14 -9.33
C ARG A 115 12.03 4.89 -8.75
N PRO A 116 12.60 4.28 -7.70
CA PRO A 116 11.92 3.19 -7.01
C PRO A 116 10.58 3.66 -6.44
N ALA A 117 9.62 2.75 -6.40
CA ALA A 117 8.30 3.00 -5.84
C ALA A 117 7.98 1.94 -4.79
N LYS A 118 7.31 2.33 -3.72
CA LYS A 118 6.79 1.40 -2.72
C LYS A 118 5.39 0.96 -3.13
N ILE A 119 5.18 -0.35 -3.14
CA ILE A 119 3.94 -0.99 -3.53
C ILE A 119 3.27 -1.53 -2.28
N GLN A 120 2.00 -1.20 -2.09
CA GLN A 120 1.13 -1.77 -1.08
C GLN A 120 -0.16 -2.28 -1.73
N LEU A 121 -0.60 -3.46 -1.31
CA LEU A 121 -1.86 -4.07 -1.71
C LEU A 121 -2.79 -4.17 -0.50
N ASN A 122 -4.03 -3.76 -0.68
CA ASN A 122 -5.07 -3.89 0.34
C ASN A 122 -6.29 -4.56 -0.28
N ALA A 123 -7.00 -5.40 0.48
CA ALA A 123 -8.26 -6.00 0.08
C ALA A 123 -9.38 -5.49 0.99
N TYR A 124 -10.54 -5.21 0.41
CA TYR A 124 -11.73 -4.72 1.11
C TYR A 124 -12.97 -5.54 0.75
N GLY A 125 -14.09 -5.25 1.41
CA GLY A 125 -15.34 -5.98 1.25
C GLY A 125 -15.34 -7.32 1.99
N ASN A 126 -16.41 -8.10 1.82
CA ASN A 126 -16.58 -9.37 2.52
C ASN A 126 -15.66 -10.47 1.97
N ILE A 127 -15.07 -10.28 0.79
CA ILE A 127 -14.06 -11.19 0.22
C ILE A 127 -12.69 -11.07 0.90
N SER A 128 -12.40 -9.92 1.52
CA SER A 128 -11.07 -9.59 2.06
C SER A 128 -10.46 -10.62 3.01
N PRO A 129 -11.18 -11.32 3.91
CA PRO A 129 -10.57 -12.31 4.81
C PRO A 129 -10.02 -13.54 4.08
N MET A 130 -10.43 -13.76 2.82
CA MET A 130 -9.98 -14.88 2.00
C MET A 130 -8.82 -14.49 1.06
N ILE A 131 -8.48 -13.21 0.96
CA ILE A 131 -7.44 -12.73 0.04
C ILE A 131 -6.08 -12.73 0.74
N VAL A 132 -5.11 -13.36 0.11
CA VAL A 132 -3.71 -13.39 0.53
C VAL A 132 -2.83 -12.96 -0.64
N PHE A 133 -1.90 -12.05 -0.38
CA PHE A 133 -0.92 -11.60 -1.37
C PHE A 133 0.40 -12.34 -1.16
N SER A 134 1.06 -12.80 -2.23
CA SER A 134 2.39 -13.41 -2.13
C SER A 134 3.46 -12.43 -1.67
N ASP A 135 3.26 -11.15 -1.96
CA ASP A 135 4.10 -10.06 -1.52
C ASP A 135 3.25 -8.81 -1.32
N ASN A 136 3.57 -8.04 -0.29
CA ASN A 136 2.89 -6.80 0.04
C ASN A 136 3.88 -5.86 0.74
N ASN A 137 3.69 -4.55 0.56
CA ASN A 137 4.50 -3.52 1.20
C ASN A 137 6.00 -3.61 0.85
N PHE A 138 6.31 -3.75 -0.45
CA PHE A 138 7.66 -3.95 -0.96
C PHE A 138 8.12 -2.80 -1.87
N LEU A 139 9.44 -2.70 -2.08
CA LEU A 139 10.02 -1.75 -3.04
C LEU A 139 10.14 -2.38 -4.42
N LEU A 140 9.63 -1.69 -5.43
CA LEU A 140 9.83 -2.02 -6.83
C LEU A 140 10.89 -1.07 -7.40
N SER A 141 12.00 -1.63 -7.88
CA SER A 141 13.11 -0.88 -8.43
C SER A 141 12.69 -0.05 -9.66
N ARG A 142 13.52 0.92 -10.04
CA ARG A 142 13.38 1.62 -11.33
C ARG A 142 13.26 0.60 -12.45
N GLU A 143 12.28 0.81 -13.34
CA GLU A 143 12.03 -0.05 -14.52
C GLU A 143 11.80 -1.53 -14.17
N GLY A 144 11.57 -1.84 -12.89
CA GLY A 144 11.39 -3.18 -12.39
C GLY A 144 10.01 -3.73 -12.75
N ILE A 145 9.96 -5.02 -13.07
CA ILE A 145 8.73 -5.78 -13.27
C ILE A 145 8.69 -6.87 -12.21
N LYS A 146 7.56 -7.00 -11.53
CA LYS A 146 7.35 -8.04 -10.53
C LYS A 146 5.93 -8.59 -10.59
N PRO A 147 5.75 -9.90 -10.84
CA PRO A 147 4.46 -10.54 -10.67
C PRO A 147 4.15 -10.68 -9.17
N VAL A 148 2.91 -10.34 -8.79
CA VAL A 148 2.35 -10.61 -7.46
C VAL A 148 1.21 -11.61 -7.63
N GLU A 149 1.27 -12.70 -6.87
CA GLU A 149 0.20 -13.68 -6.81
C GLU A 149 -0.83 -13.23 -5.77
N ILE A 150 -2.10 -13.24 -6.18
CA ILE A 150 -3.26 -12.99 -5.35
C ILE A 150 -3.99 -14.33 -5.20
N VAL A 151 -3.98 -14.84 -3.97
CA VAL A 151 -4.59 -16.11 -3.61
C VAL A 151 -5.90 -15.85 -2.91
N LEU A 152 -6.97 -16.47 -3.40
CA LEU A 152 -8.22 -16.61 -2.68
C LEU A 152 -8.22 -17.96 -1.97
N ALA A 153 -8.18 -17.96 -0.65
CA ALA A 153 -8.14 -19.16 0.18
C ALA A 153 -9.46 -19.36 0.91
N THR A 154 -10.20 -20.41 0.55
CA THR A 154 -11.36 -20.84 1.34
C THR A 154 -10.90 -21.68 2.54
N GLN A 155 -11.65 -21.58 3.63
CA GLN A 155 -11.50 -22.42 4.82
C GLN A 155 -12.58 -23.51 4.81
N LYS A 156 -12.48 -24.46 5.75
CA LYS A 156 -13.46 -25.56 5.85
C LYS A 156 -14.86 -25.08 6.24
N ASP A 157 -14.92 -23.98 6.97
CA ASP A 157 -16.13 -23.32 7.48
C ASP A 157 -16.55 -22.10 6.66
N THR A 158 -15.87 -21.82 5.53
CA THR A 158 -16.29 -20.74 4.62
C THR A 158 -17.70 -21.00 4.12
N GLN A 159 -18.59 -20.03 4.40
CA GLN A 159 -19.99 -20.11 4.00
C GLN A 159 -20.13 -20.06 2.49
N LEU A 160 -21.10 -20.81 1.97
CA LEU A 160 -21.46 -20.76 0.55
C LEU A 160 -22.09 -19.40 0.23
N GLY A 161 -21.86 -18.90 -0.98
CA GLY A 161 -22.46 -17.65 -1.46
C GLY A 161 -21.51 -16.78 -2.26
N ASN A 162 -21.98 -15.57 -2.58
CA ASN A 162 -21.22 -14.60 -3.34
C ASN A 162 -20.45 -13.67 -2.40
N TYR A 163 -19.17 -13.48 -2.69
CA TYR A 163 -18.31 -12.53 -2.01
C TYR A 163 -17.79 -11.52 -3.02
N SER A 164 -17.78 -10.26 -2.60
CA SER A 164 -17.36 -9.13 -3.40
C SER A 164 -16.52 -8.17 -2.59
N GLY A 165 -15.75 -7.39 -3.31
CA GLY A 165 -14.84 -6.43 -2.73
C GLY A 165 -14.03 -5.75 -3.80
N GLU A 166 -12.94 -5.18 -3.36
CA GLU A 166 -11.96 -4.56 -4.24
C GLU A 166 -10.56 -4.79 -3.68
N ILE A 167 -9.60 -4.77 -4.58
CA ILE A 167 -8.19 -4.79 -4.25
C ILE A 167 -7.59 -3.48 -4.73
N ASP A 168 -6.99 -2.74 -3.80
CA ASP A 168 -6.21 -1.55 -4.11
C ASP A 168 -4.75 -1.96 -4.34
N VAL A 169 -4.17 -1.46 -5.42
CA VAL A 169 -2.73 -1.38 -5.64
C VAL A 169 -2.32 0.08 -5.44
N ILE A 170 -1.64 0.34 -4.33
CA ILE A 170 -1.18 1.66 -3.92
C ILE A 170 0.31 1.77 -4.23
N VAL A 171 0.65 2.73 -5.08
CA VAL A 171 2.02 3.01 -5.52
C VAL A 171 2.45 4.35 -4.93
N LYS A 172 3.38 4.32 -3.96
CA LYS A 172 3.98 5.50 -3.32
C LYS A 172 5.31 5.85 -4.00
N LYS A 173 5.37 6.99 -4.69
CA LYS A 173 6.53 7.47 -5.46
C LYS A 173 7.12 8.74 -4.81
N PRO A 174 8.43 8.81 -4.54
CA PRO A 174 9.05 9.99 -3.94
C PRO A 174 9.20 11.14 -4.96
N LYS A 175 8.81 12.35 -4.57
CA LYS A 175 8.94 13.58 -5.39
C LYS A 175 10.38 14.07 -5.49
N TYR A 176 11.23 13.74 -4.53
CA TYR A 176 12.63 14.19 -4.46
C TYR A 176 13.59 13.03 -4.20
N ASP A 177 14.83 13.14 -4.69
CA ASP A 177 15.83 12.07 -4.54
C ASP A 177 16.24 11.83 -3.09
N PHE A 178 16.30 12.87 -2.26
CA PHE A 178 16.63 12.73 -0.85
C PHE A 178 15.55 11.96 -0.06
N VAL A 179 14.30 11.98 -0.53
CA VAL A 179 13.16 11.27 0.07
C VAL A 179 13.19 9.78 -0.25
N GLN A 180 13.92 9.34 -1.28
CA GLN A 180 14.01 7.91 -1.64
C GLN A 180 14.49 7.03 -0.48
N ARG A 181 15.31 7.60 0.42
CA ARG A 181 15.82 6.90 1.63
C ARG A 181 14.75 6.63 2.68
N LEU A 182 13.56 7.20 2.52
CA LEU A 182 12.44 7.10 3.47
C LEU A 182 11.37 6.12 3.00
N LEU A 183 11.55 5.49 1.84
CA LEU A 183 10.65 4.46 1.33
C LEU A 183 10.79 3.15 2.12
#